data_AF-A0A1M5EDJ9-F1
#
_entry.id   AF-A0A1M5EDJ9-F1
#
_cell.length_a   1.000
_cell.length_b   1.000
_cell.length_c   1.000
_cell.angle_alpha   90.00
_cell.angle_beta   90.00
_cell.angle_gamma   90.00
#
_symmetry.space_group_name_H-M   'P 1'
#
loop_
_entity.id
_entity.type
_entity.pdbx_description
1 polymer ?
#
loop_
_entity_poly.entity_id
_entity_poly.type
_entity_poly.pdbx_seq_one_letter_code
_entity_poly.pdbx_strand_id
1 'polypeptide(L)'
;MTPPHDPAYGTAPTGGWTPWGTWEPAVGRPVPAAPPVPAVPAPRPLGPGGIAVVVAGLVIGMVLAAVVGALLLRGAADDAGTAAGEAIGQAMFGGVSEDAGWYADPYAVGGLGPVEQTDPVPPGELGPDPVLDAYAQECFDGDLQSCDDLYMESAPLSDYEEYGSTCGGRVKAWTVPYCTELD
;
A
#
# COMPACT_ATOMS: atom_id res chain seq x y z
N MET A 1 -27.47 -43.54 -69.44
CA MET A 1 -27.83 -44.48 -68.35
C MET A 1 -26.55 -45.16 -67.93
N THR A 2 -25.90 -44.57 -66.93
CA THR A 2 -24.61 -45.02 -66.40
C THR A 2 -24.92 -45.79 -65.12
N PRO A 3 -24.44 -47.02 -64.91
CA PRO A 3 -24.64 -47.69 -63.63
C PRO A 3 -23.81 -46.97 -62.55
N PRO A 4 -24.27 -46.94 -61.29
CA PRO A 4 -23.44 -46.45 -60.20
C PRO A 4 -22.27 -47.42 -60.00
N HIS A 5 -21.06 -46.89 -59.97
CA HIS A 5 -19.89 -47.61 -59.52
C HIS A 5 -20.05 -47.88 -58.02
N ASP A 6 -20.24 -49.16 -57.65
CA ASP A 6 -20.00 -49.60 -56.28
C ASP A 6 -18.52 -49.37 -55.96
N PRO A 7 -18.17 -48.70 -54.85
CA PRO A 7 -16.80 -48.70 -54.39
C PRO A 7 -16.47 -50.12 -53.96
N ALA A 8 -15.67 -50.81 -54.77
CA ALA A 8 -15.06 -52.07 -54.38
C ALA A 8 -14.34 -51.83 -53.05
N TYR A 9 -14.89 -52.36 -51.97
CA TYR A 9 -14.27 -52.36 -50.66
C TYR A 9 -12.92 -53.04 -50.80
N GLY A 10 -11.85 -52.25 -50.74
CA GLY A 10 -10.49 -52.78 -50.72
C GLY A 10 -10.34 -53.64 -49.47
N THR A 11 -10.15 -54.94 -49.65
CA THR A 11 -9.73 -55.82 -48.56
C THR A 11 -8.29 -55.48 -48.23
N ALA A 12 -8.07 -54.68 -47.18
CA ALA A 12 -6.73 -54.53 -46.61
C ALA A 12 -6.27 -55.92 -46.13
N PRO A 13 -5.10 -56.43 -46.57
CA PRO A 13 -4.60 -57.71 -46.07
C PRO A 13 -4.22 -57.53 -44.60
N THR A 14 -5.06 -58.06 -43.71
CA THR A 14 -4.79 -58.06 -42.27
C THR A 14 -3.78 -59.16 -41.99
N GLY A 15 -2.50 -58.83 -42.04
CA GLY A 15 -1.47 -59.72 -41.50
C GLY A 15 -1.55 -59.80 -39.98
N GLY A 16 -0.88 -60.81 -39.43
CA GLY A 16 -0.71 -60.98 -37.99
C GLY A 16 0.74 -61.32 -37.68
N TRP A 17 1.20 -60.95 -36.48
CA TRP A 17 2.49 -61.42 -35.98
C TRP A 17 2.35 -62.88 -35.53
N THR A 18 3.24 -63.74 -36.00
CA THR A 18 3.33 -65.12 -35.52
C THR A 18 4.00 -65.15 -34.14
N PRO A 19 3.84 -66.22 -33.35
CA PRO A 19 4.43 -66.33 -32.00
C PRO A 19 5.97 -66.22 -31.99
N TRP A 20 6.62 -66.44 -33.14
CA TRP A 20 8.07 -66.37 -33.31
C TRP A 20 8.54 -64.99 -33.81
N GLY A 21 7.65 -64.00 -33.87
CA GLY A 21 7.99 -62.60 -34.14
C GLY A 21 8.18 -62.25 -35.62
N THR A 22 7.61 -63.00 -36.56
CA THR A 22 7.59 -62.63 -37.99
C THR A 22 6.19 -62.16 -38.42
N TRP A 23 6.14 -61.15 -39.30
CA TRP A 23 4.88 -60.62 -39.85
C TRP A 23 4.41 -61.47 -41.03
N GLU A 24 3.21 -62.04 -40.93
CA GLU A 24 2.67 -62.90 -41.98
C GLU A 24 1.29 -62.42 -42.47
N PRO A 25 1.16 -62.06 -43.76
CA PRO A 25 -0.06 -61.46 -44.30
C PRO A 25 -1.25 -62.44 -44.39
N ALA A 26 -1.03 -63.75 -44.24
CA ALA A 26 -2.06 -64.78 -44.41
C ALA A 26 -2.81 -65.15 -43.12
N VAL A 27 -2.36 -64.68 -41.94
CA VAL A 27 -2.94 -65.03 -40.63
C VAL A 27 -3.98 -63.99 -40.20
N GLY A 28 -5.00 -63.75 -41.03
CA GLY A 28 -6.12 -62.87 -40.69
C GLY A 28 -7.23 -63.65 -39.96
N ARG A 29 -7.72 -63.15 -38.82
CA ARG A 29 -8.97 -63.64 -38.23
C ARG A 29 -10.17 -62.97 -38.93
N PRO A 30 -11.24 -63.69 -39.28
CA PRO A 30 -12.43 -63.07 -39.83
C PRO A 30 -13.06 -62.12 -38.79
N VAL A 31 -13.20 -60.84 -39.14
CA VAL A 31 -13.92 -59.86 -38.32
C VAL A 31 -15.39 -59.89 -38.76
N PRO A 32 -16.35 -60.07 -37.83
CA PRO A 32 -17.76 -60.03 -38.19
C PRO A 32 -18.14 -58.65 -38.72
N ALA A 33 -19.01 -58.61 -39.73
CA ALA A 33 -19.51 -57.37 -40.30
C ALA A 33 -20.16 -56.49 -39.21
N ALA A 34 -19.83 -55.20 -39.21
CA ALA A 34 -20.40 -54.25 -38.26
C ALA A 34 -21.93 -54.15 -38.44
N PRO A 35 -22.70 -54.06 -37.35
CA PRO A 35 -24.16 -53.90 -37.44
C PRO A 35 -24.52 -52.55 -38.07
N PRO A 36 -25.70 -52.43 -38.71
CA PRO A 36 -26.16 -51.16 -39.28
C PRO A 36 -26.33 -50.11 -38.17
N VAL A 37 -25.74 -48.93 -38.38
CA VAL A 37 -25.91 -47.78 -37.48
C VAL A 37 -27.32 -47.21 -37.61
N PRO A 38 -28.03 -46.93 -36.50
CA PRO A 38 -29.35 -46.31 -36.56
C PRO A 38 -29.25 -44.88 -37.10
N ALA A 39 -30.21 -44.50 -37.94
CA ALA A 39 -30.29 -43.14 -38.48
C ALA A 39 -30.54 -42.12 -37.35
N VAL A 40 -29.68 -41.12 -37.25
CA VAL A 40 -29.86 -40.00 -36.30
C VAL A 40 -31.01 -39.11 -36.83
N PRO A 41 -32.06 -38.84 -36.02
CA PRO A 41 -33.14 -37.97 -36.46
C PRO A 41 -32.64 -36.53 -36.65
N ALA A 42 -33.15 -35.86 -37.69
CA ALA A 42 -32.80 -34.48 -37.99
C ALA A 42 -33.27 -33.53 -36.87
N PRO A 43 -32.48 -32.47 -36.55
CA PRO A 43 -32.86 -31.50 -35.53
C PRO A 43 -34.14 -30.75 -35.96
N ARG A 44 -35.09 -30.60 -35.04
CA ARG A 44 -36.35 -29.88 -35.28
C ARG A 44 -36.12 -28.37 -35.12
N PRO A 45 -36.66 -27.50 -35.99
CA PRO A 45 -36.52 -26.05 -35.85
C PRO A 45 -37.29 -25.55 -34.61
N LEU A 46 -36.65 -24.70 -33.81
CA LEU A 46 -37.29 -24.06 -32.65
C LEU A 46 -38.39 -23.11 -33.10
N GLY A 47 -39.60 -23.27 -32.54
CA GLY A 47 -40.71 -22.35 -32.76
C GLY A 47 -40.47 -20.96 -32.14
N PRO A 48 -41.29 -19.95 -32.49
CA PRO A 48 -41.10 -18.55 -32.08
C PRO A 48 -41.08 -18.34 -30.56
N GLY A 49 -41.72 -19.23 -29.79
CA GLY A 49 -41.65 -19.21 -28.32
C GLY A 49 -40.27 -19.58 -27.75
N GLY A 50 -39.48 -20.38 -28.47
CA GLY A 50 -38.13 -20.76 -28.05
C GLY A 50 -37.14 -19.59 -28.15
N ILE A 51 -37.29 -18.74 -29.18
CA ILE A 51 -36.43 -17.57 -29.39
C ILE A 51 -36.66 -16.53 -28.28
N ALA A 52 -37.92 -16.28 -27.90
CA ALA A 52 -38.25 -15.32 -26.85
C ALA A 52 -37.65 -15.70 -25.48
N VAL A 53 -37.64 -17.00 -25.14
CA VAL A 53 -37.04 -17.50 -23.90
C VAL A 53 -35.53 -17.34 -23.89
N VAL A 54 -34.86 -17.58 -25.02
CA VAL A 54 -33.40 -17.39 -25.17
C VAL A 54 -33.02 -15.92 -25.03
N VAL A 55 -33.77 -15.01 -25.67
CA VAL A 55 -33.51 -13.57 -25.58
C VAL A 55 -33.74 -13.06 -24.15
N ALA A 56 -34.84 -13.47 -23.50
CA ALA A 56 -35.10 -13.11 -22.11
C ALA A 56 -33.99 -13.61 -21.17
N GLY A 57 -33.53 -14.84 -21.35
CA GLY A 57 -32.41 -15.39 -20.59
C GLY A 57 -31.10 -14.62 -20.78
N LEU A 58 -30.79 -14.20 -22.02
CA LEU A 58 -29.60 -13.41 -22.32
C LEU A 58 -29.66 -12.03 -21.65
N VAL A 59 -30.80 -11.34 -21.71
CA VAL A 59 -30.99 -10.02 -21.10
C VAL A 59 -30.87 -10.12 -19.57
N ILE A 60 -31.55 -11.10 -18.96
CA ILE A 60 -31.47 -11.32 -17.50
C ILE A 60 -30.03 -11.66 -17.09
N GLY A 61 -29.35 -12.52 -17.84
CA GLY A 61 -27.95 -12.87 -17.59
C GLY A 61 -27.01 -11.65 -17.69
N MET A 62 -27.20 -10.79 -18.68
CA MET A 62 -26.39 -9.58 -18.87
C MET A 62 -26.63 -8.57 -17.74
N VAL A 63 -27.88 -8.39 -17.31
CA VAL A 63 -28.21 -7.52 -16.17
C VAL A 63 -27.60 -8.05 -14.88
N LEU A 64 -27.71 -9.35 -14.61
CA LEU A 64 -27.10 -9.97 -13.43
C LEU A 64 -25.56 -9.84 -13.46
N ALA A 65 -24.93 -10.08 -14.61
CA ALA A 65 -23.49 -9.91 -14.76
C ALA A 65 -23.05 -8.46 -14.54
N ALA A 66 -23.81 -7.47 -15.04
CA ALA A 66 -23.53 -6.06 -14.82
C ALA A 66 -23.66 -5.66 -13.33
N VAL A 67 -24.69 -6.16 -12.64
CA VAL A 67 -24.89 -5.91 -11.20
C VAL A 67 -23.76 -6.54 -10.39
N VAL A 68 -23.41 -7.81 -10.65
CA VAL A 68 -22.29 -8.49 -9.97
C VAL A 68 -20.97 -7.76 -10.24
N GLY A 69 -20.71 -7.38 -11.49
CA GLY A 69 -19.53 -6.60 -11.85
C GLY A 69 -19.45 -5.26 -11.11
N ALA A 70 -20.57 -4.54 -10.99
CA ALA A 70 -20.62 -3.28 -10.25
C ALA A 70 -20.39 -3.46 -8.74
N LEU A 71 -20.90 -4.54 -8.14
CA LEU A 71 -20.67 -4.84 -6.72
C LEU A 71 -19.20 -5.23 -6.46
N LEU A 72 -18.58 -6.01 -7.35
CA LEU A 72 -17.16 -6.36 -7.24
C LEU A 72 -16.25 -5.15 -7.42
N LEU A 73 -16.56 -4.24 -8.35
CA LEU A 73 -15.81 -2.99 -8.52
C LEU A 73 -15.89 -2.09 -7.29
N ARG A 74 -17.04 -2.03 -6.62
CA ARG A 74 -17.21 -1.26 -5.38
C ARG A 74 -16.34 -1.83 -4.24
N GLY A 75 -16.38 -3.15 -4.02
CA GLY A 75 -15.53 -3.78 -3.00
C GLY A 75 -14.02 -3.64 -3.29
N ALA A 76 -13.62 -3.80 -4.55
CA ALA A 76 -12.22 -3.63 -4.94
C ALA A 76 -11.71 -2.19 -4.76
N ALA A 77 -12.59 -1.18 -4.87
CA ALA A 77 -12.23 0.21 -4.63
C ALA A 77 -11.97 0.50 -3.14
N ASP A 78 -12.71 -0.15 -2.23
CA ASP A 78 -12.53 0.02 -0.78
C ASP A 78 -11.21 -0.60 -0.29
N ASP A 79 -10.83 -1.78 -0.82
CA ASP A 79 -9.54 -2.43 -0.51
C ASP A 79 -8.34 -1.69 -1.12
N ALA A 80 -8.48 -1.20 -2.35
CA ALA A 80 -7.45 -0.41 -3.02
C ALA A 80 -7.24 0.95 -2.33
N GLY A 81 -8.31 1.56 -1.82
CA GLY A 81 -8.23 2.81 -1.06
C GLY A 81 -7.49 2.65 0.26
N THR A 82 -7.71 1.54 0.97
CA THR A 82 -7.01 1.24 2.23
C THR A 82 -5.54 0.95 1.99
N ALA A 83 -5.21 0.08 1.02
CA ALA A 83 -3.82 -0.24 0.69
C ALA A 83 -3.04 0.96 0.10
N ALA A 84 -3.69 1.78 -0.74
CA ALA A 84 -3.09 3.02 -1.23
C ALA A 84 -2.94 4.05 -0.11
N GLY A 85 -3.90 4.13 0.82
CA GLY A 85 -3.84 4.98 1.99
C GLY A 85 -2.68 4.61 2.93
N GLU A 86 -2.46 3.32 3.17
CA GLU A 86 -1.33 2.80 3.93
C GLU A 86 0.00 3.07 3.22
N ALA A 87 0.09 2.82 1.91
CA ALA A 87 1.31 3.06 1.13
C ALA A 87 1.65 4.56 1.04
N ILE A 88 0.66 5.44 0.87
CA ILE A 88 0.86 6.90 0.86
C ILE A 88 1.17 7.39 2.27
N GLY A 89 0.49 6.87 3.29
CA GLY A 89 0.78 7.16 4.70
C GLY A 89 2.21 6.76 5.08
N GLN A 90 2.68 5.60 4.62
CA GLN A 90 4.04 5.15 4.83
C GLN A 90 5.06 5.92 3.97
N ALA A 91 4.70 6.36 2.78
CA ALA A 91 5.56 7.24 1.97
C ALA A 91 5.68 8.66 2.57
N MET A 92 4.62 9.16 3.22
CA MET A 92 4.60 10.49 3.84
C MET A 92 5.17 10.50 5.26
N PHE A 93 4.92 9.45 6.05
CA PHE A 93 5.30 9.39 7.48
C PHE A 93 6.29 8.27 7.83
N GLY A 94 6.46 7.27 6.96
CA GLY A 94 7.40 6.15 7.17
C GLY A 94 8.87 6.50 6.88
N GLY A 95 9.14 7.66 6.29
CA GLY A 95 10.49 8.24 6.21
C GLY A 95 10.90 9.04 7.45
N VAL A 96 10.02 9.17 8.45
CA VAL A 96 10.26 9.98 9.66
C VAL A 96 10.78 9.12 10.83
N SER A 97 10.91 7.80 10.64
CA SER A 97 11.51 6.91 11.62
C SER A 97 12.82 6.32 11.10
N GLU A 98 13.83 6.41 11.96
CA GLU A 98 15.17 5.79 11.94
C GLU A 98 16.34 6.68 11.49
N ASP A 99 16.18 7.64 10.56
CA ASP A 99 17.31 8.50 10.11
C ASP A 99 17.01 10.00 9.92
N ALA A 100 15.79 10.47 10.22
CA ALA A 100 15.40 11.88 10.03
C ALA A 100 15.83 12.82 11.18
N GLY A 101 16.89 12.48 11.91
CA GLY A 101 17.40 13.24 13.06
C GLY A 101 17.99 14.62 12.73
N TRP A 102 17.90 15.07 11.47
CA TRP A 102 18.46 16.36 11.04
C TRP A 102 17.43 17.32 10.39
N TYR A 103 16.19 16.88 10.14
CA TYR A 103 15.17 17.71 9.49
C TYR A 103 13.78 17.64 10.14
N ALA A 104 13.68 17.08 11.34
CA ALA A 104 12.51 17.29 12.18
C ALA A 104 12.49 18.76 12.62
N ASP A 105 11.41 19.45 12.25
CA ASP A 105 11.04 20.76 12.79
C ASP A 105 11.19 20.73 14.33
N PRO A 106 11.96 21.65 14.94
CA PRO A 106 12.18 21.66 16.39
C PRO A 106 10.88 21.83 17.19
N TYR A 107 9.77 22.24 16.57
CA TYR A 107 8.45 22.34 17.19
C TYR A 107 7.58 21.08 17.01
N ALA A 108 8.00 20.08 16.22
CA ALA A 108 7.19 18.89 15.90
C ALA A 108 7.51 17.66 16.76
N VAL A 109 8.52 17.71 17.62
CA VAL A 109 8.95 16.58 18.46
C VAL A 109 8.99 16.99 19.93
N GLY A 110 7.85 16.83 20.61
CA GLY A 110 7.80 16.61 22.06
C GLY A 110 8.41 15.25 22.44
N GLY A 111 9.68 15.06 22.08
CA GLY A 111 10.38 13.76 22.10
C GLY A 111 11.88 13.85 22.39
N LEU A 112 12.42 15.03 22.71
CA LEU A 112 13.59 15.09 23.57
C LEU A 112 13.08 14.84 24.99
N GLY A 113 13.75 13.99 25.76
CA GLY A 113 13.38 13.71 27.14
C GLY A 113 13.25 15.00 27.99
N PRO A 114 12.94 14.87 29.29
CA PRO A 114 12.92 16.04 30.17
C PRO A 114 14.22 16.83 30.00
N VAL A 115 14.10 18.14 29.78
CA VAL A 115 15.22 19.04 29.61
C VAL A 115 16.15 18.88 30.81
N GLU A 116 17.43 18.58 30.56
CA GLU A 116 18.41 18.49 31.65
C GLU A 116 18.64 19.89 32.23
N GLN A 117 18.19 20.09 33.47
CA GLN A 117 18.35 21.33 34.21
C GLN A 117 19.45 21.22 35.26
N THR A 118 20.19 22.31 35.46
CA THR A 118 21.14 22.50 36.56
C THR A 118 20.70 23.63 37.48
N ASP A 119 21.39 23.77 38.61
CA ASP A 119 21.17 24.92 39.50
C ASP A 119 21.47 26.25 38.78
N PRO A 120 20.76 27.35 39.12
CA PRO A 120 21.09 28.69 38.65
C PRO A 120 22.56 29.05 38.85
N VAL A 121 23.12 29.77 37.88
CA VAL A 121 24.45 30.37 37.97
C VAL A 121 24.27 31.88 38.24
N PRO A 122 24.87 32.45 39.30
CA PRO A 122 24.80 33.88 39.56
C PRO A 122 25.27 34.72 38.36
N PRO A 123 24.63 35.86 38.05
CA PRO A 123 25.06 36.71 36.96
C PRO A 123 26.44 37.31 37.28
N GLY A 124 27.32 37.33 36.27
CA GLY A 124 28.60 38.02 36.34
C GLY A 124 28.48 39.50 35.95
N GLU A 125 29.60 40.09 35.54
CA GLU A 125 29.60 41.38 34.84
C GLU A 125 29.16 41.15 33.39
N LEU A 126 27.85 41.25 33.12
CA LEU A 126 27.25 41.00 31.80
C LEU A 126 27.27 42.25 30.90
N GLY A 127 27.38 43.44 31.50
CA GLY A 127 27.42 44.69 30.78
C GLY A 127 27.19 45.90 31.68
N PRO A 128 26.98 47.08 31.09
CA PRO A 128 26.86 48.33 31.84
C PRO A 128 25.41 48.77 32.10
N ASP A 129 24.40 47.98 31.70
CA ASP A 129 22.99 48.40 31.75
C ASP A 129 22.33 47.93 33.05
N PRO A 130 22.04 48.84 34.00
CA PRO A 130 21.48 48.47 35.29
C PRO A 130 20.05 47.89 35.21
N VAL A 131 19.32 48.14 34.12
CA VAL A 131 17.99 47.53 33.91
C VAL A 131 18.15 46.07 33.55
N LEU A 132 19.06 45.76 32.62
CA LEU A 132 19.35 44.38 32.24
C LEU A 132 20.03 43.60 33.37
N ASP A 133 20.85 44.26 34.19
CA ASP A 133 21.41 43.66 35.42
C ASP A 133 20.30 43.27 36.41
N ALA A 134 19.24 44.08 36.52
CA ALA A 134 18.11 43.76 37.38
C ALA A 134 17.34 42.54 36.86
N TYR A 135 17.07 42.46 35.56
CA TYR A 135 16.46 41.26 34.97
C TYR A 135 17.34 40.01 35.14
N ALA A 136 18.66 40.14 35.00
CA ALA A 136 19.58 39.03 35.21
C ALA A 136 19.55 38.52 36.66
N GLN A 137 19.45 39.43 37.64
CA GLN A 137 19.32 39.09 39.05
C GLN A 137 17.97 38.41 39.35
N GLU A 138 16.86 38.93 38.83
CA GLU A 138 15.53 38.32 39.00
C GLU A 138 15.45 36.93 38.34
N CYS A 139 16.04 36.80 37.15
CA CYS A 139 16.20 35.53 36.44
C CYS A 139 16.98 34.50 37.27
N PHE A 140 18.07 34.92 37.92
CA PHE A 140 18.81 34.07 38.86
C PHE A 140 17.95 33.64 40.05
N ASP A 141 17.23 34.60 40.65
CA ASP A 141 16.37 34.39 41.82
C ASP A 141 15.13 33.51 41.53
N GLY A 142 14.87 33.24 40.24
CA GLY A 142 13.90 32.26 39.78
C GLY A 142 12.67 32.84 39.09
N ASP A 143 12.65 34.15 38.80
CA ASP A 143 11.65 34.72 37.90
C ASP A 143 12.03 34.39 36.45
N LEU A 144 11.49 33.29 35.93
CA LEU A 144 11.82 32.84 34.58
C LEU A 144 11.28 33.79 33.51
N GLN A 145 10.31 34.65 33.83
CA GLN A 145 9.89 35.70 32.91
C GLN A 145 10.99 36.74 32.73
N SER A 146 11.67 37.13 33.81
CA SER A 146 12.82 38.04 33.72
C SER A 146 13.97 37.47 32.89
N CYS A 147 14.13 36.13 32.80
CA CYS A 147 15.08 35.51 31.87
C CYS A 147 14.69 35.72 30.39
N ASP A 148 13.41 35.54 30.07
CA ASP A 148 12.88 35.74 28.72
C ASP A 148 12.95 37.23 28.31
N ASP A 149 12.59 38.13 29.23
CA ASP A 149 12.68 39.58 29.03
C ASP A 149 14.13 40.03 28.84
N LEU A 150 15.06 39.52 29.65
CA LEU A 150 16.49 39.78 29.48
C LEU A 150 16.97 39.37 28.08
N TYR A 151 16.62 38.17 27.64
CA TYR A 151 16.97 37.67 26.32
C TYR A 151 16.41 38.60 25.22
N MET A 152 15.14 38.99 25.32
CA MET A 152 14.44 39.81 24.32
C MET A 152 14.91 41.28 24.26
N GLU A 153 15.23 41.87 25.40
CA GLU A 153 15.65 43.28 25.49
C GLU A 153 17.15 43.48 25.26
N SER A 154 17.95 42.42 25.41
CA SER A 154 19.39 42.47 25.22
C SER A 154 19.80 42.82 23.78
N ALA A 155 20.98 43.42 23.65
CA ALA A 155 21.59 43.61 22.33
C ALA A 155 22.00 42.24 21.76
N PRO A 156 21.87 42.01 20.45
CA PRO A 156 22.32 40.77 19.83
C PRO A 156 23.81 40.50 20.09
N LEU A 157 24.13 39.25 20.40
CA LEU A 157 25.44 38.70 20.75
C LEU A 157 26.06 39.35 22.00
N SER A 158 25.24 39.89 22.90
CA SER A 158 25.71 40.40 24.20
C SER A 158 25.74 39.30 25.26
N ASP A 159 26.54 39.50 26.31
CA ASP A 159 26.60 38.57 27.44
C ASP A 159 25.24 38.49 28.18
N TYR A 160 24.44 39.56 28.12
CA TYR A 160 23.04 39.54 28.58
C TYR A 160 22.18 38.57 27.76
N GLU A 161 22.27 38.60 26.42
CA GLU A 161 21.54 37.68 25.54
C GLU A 161 21.95 36.23 25.83
N GLU A 162 23.26 35.99 25.93
CA GLU A 162 23.80 34.66 26.21
C GLU A 162 23.29 34.15 27.56
N TYR A 163 23.37 34.96 28.61
CA TYR A 163 22.88 34.60 29.94
C TYR A 163 21.36 34.32 29.93
N GLY A 164 20.55 35.18 29.32
CA GLY A 164 19.10 35.00 29.17
C GLY A 164 18.74 33.71 28.42
N SER A 165 19.45 33.42 27.32
CA SER A 165 19.21 32.22 26.50
C SER A 165 19.47 30.89 27.23
N THR A 166 20.17 30.93 28.37
CA THR A 166 20.47 29.77 29.23
C THR A 166 19.53 29.65 30.43
N CYS A 167 18.52 30.51 30.54
CA CYS A 167 17.60 30.60 31.67
C CYS A 167 18.35 30.76 33.02
N GLY A 168 19.30 31.71 33.04
CA GLY A 168 20.15 31.97 34.19
C GLY A 168 21.11 30.81 34.49
N GLY A 169 21.58 30.12 33.46
CA GLY A 169 22.48 28.97 33.55
C GLY A 169 21.82 27.63 33.90
N ARG A 170 20.48 27.54 33.90
CA ARG A 170 19.74 26.29 34.16
C ARG A 170 19.85 25.29 33.02
N VAL A 171 19.96 25.77 31.78
CA VAL A 171 20.00 24.94 30.58
C VAL A 171 21.08 25.45 29.62
N LYS A 172 21.45 24.63 28.63
CA LYS A 172 22.30 25.13 27.53
C LYS A 172 21.51 26.18 26.74
N ALA A 173 22.22 27.15 26.19
CA ALA A 173 21.63 28.17 25.34
C ALA A 173 20.74 27.54 24.27
N TRP A 174 19.53 28.07 24.10
CA TRP A 174 18.56 27.63 23.07
C TRP A 174 18.02 26.21 23.23
N THR A 175 18.17 25.60 24.40
CA THR A 175 17.59 24.27 24.66
C THR A 175 16.06 24.33 24.74
N VAL A 176 15.53 25.45 25.22
CA VAL A 176 14.09 25.70 25.31
C VAL A 176 13.74 26.96 24.51
N PRO A 177 12.52 27.04 23.94
CA PRO A 177 12.08 28.24 23.23
C PRO A 177 11.79 29.40 24.19
N TYR A 178 11.30 29.09 25.41
CA TYR A 178 11.01 30.06 26.47
C TYR A 178 11.44 29.47 27.82
N CYS A 179 12.09 30.28 28.65
CA CYS A 179 12.51 29.88 29.98
C CYS A 179 11.32 29.63 30.90
N THR A 180 10.21 30.35 30.71
CA THR A 180 8.95 30.13 31.42
C THR A 180 8.30 28.76 31.21
N GLU A 181 8.80 27.94 30.27
CA GLU A 181 8.36 26.54 30.12
C GLU A 181 9.10 25.56 31.06
N LEU A 182 10.07 26.03 31.85
CA LEU A 182 10.80 25.20 32.83
C LEU A 182 10.12 25.10 34.20
N ASP A 183 9.05 25.88 34.46
CA ASP A 183 8.28 25.94 35.71
C ASP A 183 7.34 24.74 35.96
#